data_AF-A0A5C7S5G1-F1
#
_entry.id   AF-A0A5C7S5G1-F1
#
_cell.length_a   1.000
_cell.length_b   1.000
_cell.length_c   1.000
_cell.angle_alpha   90.00
_cell.angle_beta   90.00
_cell.angle_gamma   90.00
#
_symmetry.space_group_name_H-M   'P 1'
#
loop_
_entity.id
_entity.type
_entity.pdbx_description
1 polymer ?
#
loop_
_entity_poly.entity_id
_entity_poly.type
_entity_poly.pdbx_seq_one_letter_code
_entity_poly.pdbx_strand_id
1 'polypeptide(L)'
;MALGLAADSTVSKDHLANFQTLYVNLMNLEFQQHLSTLHLELTAQITTQKPNAAKIDELLKQLQQQLSEQFKTEEQDMNATDYPYWLLHRHQHQRALENIARHVELWKKQRNAWTLRDFVEKTFTQWLYTHRRTDMAAALFVAYVKEANT
;
A
#
# COMPACT_ATOMS: atom_id res chain seq x y z
N MET A 1 47.90 14.66 11.74
CA MET A 1 47.00 15.08 10.65
C MET A 1 45.63 14.50 10.92
N ALA A 2 44.67 15.32 11.34
CA ALA A 2 43.27 14.91 11.48
C ALA A 2 42.51 15.47 10.27
N LEU A 3 42.04 14.59 9.39
CA LEU A 3 41.12 14.96 8.32
C LEU A 3 39.72 15.09 8.93
N GLY A 4 39.32 16.32 9.19
CA GLY A 4 37.95 16.65 9.57
C GLY A 4 37.03 16.53 8.36
N LEU A 5 36.13 15.55 8.37
CA LEU A 5 34.97 15.55 7.50
C LEU A 5 33.90 16.44 8.15
N ALA A 6 33.87 17.70 7.75
CA ALA A 6 32.72 18.55 8.00
C ALA A 6 31.60 18.10 7.05
N ALA A 7 30.67 17.29 7.55
CA ALA A 7 29.39 17.09 6.90
C ALA A 7 28.61 18.41 7.05
N ASP A 8 28.58 19.20 5.99
CA ASP A 8 27.70 20.35 5.86
C ASP A 8 26.26 19.84 5.67
N SER A 9 25.63 19.41 6.78
CA SER A 9 24.25 18.95 6.79
C SER A 9 23.31 20.12 7.05
N THR A 10 23.33 21.12 6.17
CA THR A 10 22.28 22.15 6.14
C THR A 10 21.19 21.71 5.18
N VAL A 11 20.40 20.71 5.61
CA VAL A 11 19.10 20.46 4.97
C VAL A 11 18.26 21.72 5.22
N SER A 12 18.12 22.56 4.19
CA SER A 12 17.39 23.82 4.31
C SER A 12 15.93 23.57 4.71
N LYS A 13 15.27 24.55 5.33
CA LYS A 13 13.83 24.45 5.63
C LYS A 13 12.98 24.21 4.38
N ASP A 14 13.46 24.61 3.20
CA ASP A 14 12.82 24.36 1.91
C ASP A 14 12.90 22.89 1.51
N HIS A 15 14.01 22.20 1.82
CA HIS A 15 14.13 20.75 1.64
C HIS A 15 13.15 19.97 2.54
N LEU A 16 12.92 20.42 3.78
CA LEU A 16 11.97 19.80 4.71
C LEU A 16 10.51 20.04 4.31
N ALA A 17 10.18 21.24 3.83
CA ALA A 17 8.86 21.55 3.27
C ALA A 17 8.61 20.73 1.99
N ASN A 18 9.62 20.61 1.12
CA ASN A 18 9.59 19.72 -0.03
C ASN A 18 9.42 18.26 0.37
N PHE A 19 10.07 17.79 1.44
CA PHE A 19 9.95 16.41 1.91
C PHE A 19 8.52 16.06 2.37
N GLN A 20 7.79 17.01 2.97
CA GLN A 20 6.41 16.79 3.41
C GLN A 20 5.43 16.74 2.23
N THR A 21 5.64 17.60 1.22
CA THR A 21 4.92 17.55 -0.06
C THR A 21 5.27 16.30 -0.86
N LEU A 22 6.55 15.92 -0.90
CA LEU A 22 7.04 14.65 -1.44
C LEU A 22 6.38 13.48 -0.71
N TYR A 23 6.31 13.48 0.62
CA TYR A 23 5.67 12.40 1.38
C TYR A 23 4.18 12.22 1.02
N VAL A 24 3.44 13.32 0.86
CA VAL A 24 2.02 13.29 0.44
C VAL A 24 1.86 12.78 -0.98
N ASN A 25 2.73 13.20 -1.90
CA ASN A 25 2.71 12.75 -3.30
C ASN A 25 3.21 11.30 -3.47
N LEU A 26 4.25 10.92 -2.73
CA LEU A 26 4.93 9.63 -2.80
C LEU A 26 4.11 8.49 -2.25
N MET A 27 3.39 8.72 -1.14
CA MET A 27 2.55 7.70 -0.55
C MET A 27 1.18 7.59 -1.23
N ASN A 28 0.92 8.38 -2.27
CA ASN A 28 -0.40 8.54 -2.90
C ASN A 28 -1.48 8.68 -1.80
N LEU A 29 -1.48 9.82 -1.10
CA LEU A 29 -2.35 10.04 0.06
C LEU A 29 -3.83 9.75 -0.26
N GLU A 30 -4.28 10.09 -1.47
CA GLU A 30 -5.63 9.80 -1.94
C GLU A 30 -5.92 8.30 -1.98
N PHE A 31 -5.01 7.50 -2.54
CA PHE A 31 -5.11 6.04 -2.51
C PHE A 31 -5.13 5.50 -1.07
N GLN A 32 -4.25 5.98 -0.19
CA GLN A 32 -4.20 5.52 1.20
C GLN A 32 -5.47 5.85 1.98
N GLN A 33 -6.04 7.04 1.74
CA GLN A 33 -7.31 7.45 2.32
C GLN A 33 -8.45 6.59 1.77
N HIS A 34 -8.48 6.35 0.46
CA HIS A 34 -9.49 5.52 -0.18
C HIS A 34 -9.44 4.07 0.32
N LEU A 35 -8.25 3.47 0.39
CA LEU A 35 -8.03 2.13 0.91
C LEU A 35 -8.43 2.03 2.39
N SER A 36 -8.14 3.06 3.19
CA SER A 36 -8.55 3.12 4.60
C SER A 36 -10.08 3.17 4.72
N THR A 37 -10.76 3.98 3.91
CA THR A 37 -12.22 4.06 3.86
C THR A 37 -12.83 2.71 3.46
N LEU A 38 -12.31 2.07 2.40
CA LEU A 38 -12.75 0.75 1.97
C LEU A 38 -12.59 -0.29 3.09
N HIS A 39 -11.44 -0.27 3.78
CA HIS A 39 -11.16 -1.18 4.89
C HIS A 39 -12.14 -0.99 6.05
N LEU A 40 -12.41 0.25 6.43
CA LEU A 40 -13.36 0.59 7.50
C LEU A 40 -14.79 0.19 7.13
N GLU A 41 -15.22 0.47 5.90
CA GLU A 41 -16.56 0.14 5.43
C GLU A 41 -16.75 -1.38 5.34
N LEU A 42 -15.75 -2.11 4.81
CA LEU A 42 -15.76 -3.57 4.76
C LEU A 42 -15.85 -4.15 6.17
N THR A 43 -15.04 -3.63 7.10
CA THR A 43 -15.05 -4.06 8.50
C THR A 43 -16.42 -3.82 9.13
N ALA A 44 -17.03 -2.65 8.92
CA ALA A 44 -18.36 -2.36 9.45
C ALA A 44 -19.45 -3.32 8.90
N GLN A 45 -19.38 -3.66 7.61
CA GLN A 45 -20.32 -4.58 6.96
C GLN A 45 -20.17 -6.03 7.43
N ILE A 46 -18.96 -6.48 7.78
CA ILE A 46 -18.73 -7.85 8.25
C ILE A 46 -18.95 -8.01 9.76
N THR A 47 -18.94 -6.92 10.53
CA THR A 47 -19.17 -6.95 11.99
C THR A 47 -20.61 -6.65 12.41
N THR A 48 -21.46 -6.18 11.50
CA THR A 48 -22.88 -5.91 11.83
C THR A 48 -23.68 -7.20 12.06
N GLN A 49 -24.79 -7.10 12.78
CA GLN A 49 -25.67 -8.23 13.07
C GLN A 49 -26.34 -8.82 11.83
N LYS A 50 -26.53 -8.00 10.78
CA LYS A 50 -27.12 -8.42 9.51
C LYS A 50 -26.24 -7.96 8.33
N PRO A 51 -25.14 -8.69 8.04
CA PRO A 51 -24.23 -8.34 6.96
C PRO A 51 -24.95 -8.24 5.61
N ASN A 52 -24.73 -7.14 4.88
CA ASN A 52 -25.25 -7.01 3.52
C ASN A 52 -24.28 -7.68 2.55
N ALA A 53 -24.61 -8.89 2.11
CA ALA A 53 -23.72 -9.67 1.26
C ALA A 53 -23.39 -9.00 -0.08
N ALA A 54 -24.36 -8.31 -0.70
CA ALA A 54 -24.14 -7.59 -1.95
C ALA A 54 -23.17 -6.41 -1.77
N LYS A 55 -23.29 -5.70 -0.65
CA LYS A 55 -22.36 -4.61 -0.33
C LYS A 55 -20.95 -5.13 -0.05
N ILE A 56 -20.83 -6.25 0.65
CA ILE A 56 -19.53 -6.91 0.87
C ILE A 56 -18.91 -7.34 -0.46
N ASP A 57 -19.70 -7.92 -1.38
CA ASP A 57 -19.22 -8.29 -2.73
C ASP A 57 -18.68 -7.08 -3.49
N GLU A 58 -19.38 -5.93 -3.42
CA GLU A 58 -18.94 -4.67 -4.02
C GLU A 58 -17.62 -4.19 -3.41
N LEU A 59 -17.53 -4.13 -2.08
CA LEU A 59 -16.34 -3.62 -1.37
C LEU A 59 -15.11 -4.50 -1.62
N LEU A 60 -15.28 -5.82 -1.65
CA LEU A 60 -14.19 -6.75 -1.97
C LEU A 60 -13.70 -6.59 -3.41
N LYS A 61 -14.61 -6.34 -4.36
CA LYS A 61 -14.24 -6.05 -5.75
C LYS A 61 -13.47 -4.74 -5.86
N GLN A 62 -13.94 -3.68 -5.19
CA GLN A 62 -13.26 -2.38 -5.15
C GLN A 62 -11.86 -2.51 -4.54
N LEU A 63 -11.73 -3.22 -3.41
CA LEU A 63 -10.45 -3.48 -2.76
C LEU A 63 -9.44 -4.16 -3.70
N GLN A 64 -9.86 -5.23 -4.39
CA GLN A 64 -9.00 -5.94 -5.34
C GLN A 64 -8.56 -5.05 -6.50
N GLN A 65 -9.50 -4.29 -7.07
CA GLN A 65 -9.22 -3.40 -8.19
C GLN A 65 -8.23 -2.30 -7.81
N GLN A 66 -8.48 -1.59 -6.70
CA GLN A 66 -7.65 -0.49 -6.23
C GLN A 66 -6.22 -0.94 -5.93
N LEU A 67 -6.06 -2.06 -5.21
CA LEU A 67 -4.73 -2.61 -4.92
C LEU A 67 -4.00 -3.02 -6.21
N SER A 68 -4.71 -3.69 -7.14
CA SER A 68 -4.09 -4.12 -8.40
C SER A 68 -3.64 -2.94 -9.28
N GLU A 69 -4.40 -1.85 -9.31
CA GLU A 69 -4.06 -0.66 -10.08
C GLU A 69 -2.88 0.09 -9.45
N GLN A 70 -2.87 0.24 -8.13
CA GLN A 70 -1.76 0.86 -7.40
C GLN A 70 -0.47 0.06 -7.56
N PHE A 71 -0.50 -1.26 -7.32
CA PHE A 71 0.68 -2.12 -7.45
C PHE A 71 1.27 -2.07 -8.85
N LYS A 72 0.43 -2.07 -9.89
CA LYS A 72 0.89 -1.93 -11.26
C LYS A 72 1.64 -0.61 -11.49
N THR A 73 1.14 0.48 -10.92
CA THR A 73 1.75 1.81 -11.05
C THR A 73 3.10 1.86 -10.33
N GLU A 74 3.15 1.38 -9.08
CA GLU A 74 4.39 1.28 -8.29
C GLU A 74 5.42 0.38 -8.98
N GLU A 75 5.00 -0.77 -9.50
CA GLU A 75 5.88 -1.70 -10.21
C GLU A 75 6.45 -1.13 -11.49
N GLN A 76 5.68 -0.32 -12.22
CA GLN A 76 6.16 0.40 -13.39
C GLN A 76 7.21 1.44 -13.02
N ASP A 77 6.95 2.21 -11.97
CA ASP A 77 7.86 3.23 -11.46
C ASP A 77 9.17 2.64 -10.90
N MET A 78 9.07 1.56 -10.12
CA MET A 78 10.23 0.83 -9.62
C MET A 78 11.07 0.23 -10.75
N ASN A 79 10.43 -0.32 -11.79
CA ASN A 79 11.15 -0.86 -12.94
C ASN A 79 11.81 0.23 -13.78
N ALA A 80 11.16 1.39 -13.94
CA ALA A 80 11.71 2.52 -14.70
C ALA A 80 12.90 3.21 -14.01
N THR A 81 13.08 2.99 -12.71
CA THR A 81 14.15 3.60 -11.90
C THR A 81 15.20 2.59 -11.45
N ASP A 82 15.16 1.36 -11.96
CA ASP A 82 16.06 0.26 -11.56
C ASP A 82 16.08 0.02 -10.04
N TYR A 83 14.92 0.09 -9.39
CA TYR A 83 14.83 -0.13 -7.95
C TYR A 83 15.42 -1.50 -7.56
N PRO A 84 16.45 -1.56 -6.69
CA PRO A 84 17.23 -2.78 -6.45
C PRO A 84 16.42 -3.98 -5.94
N TYR A 85 15.27 -3.73 -5.30
CA TYR A 85 14.41 -4.76 -4.72
C TYR A 85 13.09 -4.95 -5.49
N TRP A 86 13.00 -4.49 -6.74
CA TRP A 86 11.78 -4.53 -7.55
C TRP A 86 11.14 -5.93 -7.61
N LEU A 87 11.92 -6.96 -7.93
CA LEU A 87 11.39 -8.34 -8.02
C LEU A 87 10.82 -8.84 -6.70
N LEU A 88 11.48 -8.55 -5.58
CA LEU A 88 11.02 -8.94 -4.25
C LEU A 88 9.71 -8.22 -3.91
N HIS A 89 9.65 -6.92 -4.19
CA HIS A 89 8.48 -6.08 -3.90
C HIS A 89 7.26 -6.51 -4.73
N ARG A 90 7.44 -6.73 -6.04
CA ARG A 90 6.40 -7.29 -6.92
C ARG A 90 5.89 -8.64 -6.43
N HIS A 91 6.75 -9.51 -5.93
CA HIS A 91 6.32 -10.79 -5.37
C HIS A 91 5.49 -10.61 -4.08
N GLN A 92 5.75 -9.59 -3.26
CA GLN A 92 4.91 -9.25 -2.11
C GLN A 92 3.50 -8.81 -2.55
N HIS A 93 3.41 -7.95 -3.58
CA HIS A 93 2.14 -7.55 -4.20
C HIS A 93 1.35 -8.75 -4.73
N GLN A 94 2.01 -9.60 -5.51
CA GLN A 94 1.38 -10.79 -6.07
C GLN A 94 0.79 -11.68 -4.97
N ARG A 95 1.58 -11.97 -3.92
CA ARG A 95 1.10 -12.79 -2.79
C ARG A 95 -0.06 -12.15 -2.04
N ALA A 96 -0.08 -10.83 -1.92
CA ALA A 96 -1.20 -10.10 -1.32
C ALA A 96 -2.48 -10.28 -2.14
N LEU A 97 -2.41 -10.04 -3.45
CA LEU A 97 -3.55 -10.21 -4.37
C LEU A 97 -4.06 -11.65 -4.40
N GLU A 98 -3.17 -12.64 -4.45
CA GLU A 98 -3.54 -14.06 -4.39
C GLU A 98 -4.25 -14.41 -3.08
N ASN A 99 -3.77 -13.87 -1.96
CA ASN A 99 -4.38 -14.11 -0.66
C ASN A 99 -5.78 -13.48 -0.56
N ILE A 100 -5.94 -12.25 -1.05
CA ILE A 100 -7.24 -11.58 -1.14
C ILE A 100 -8.18 -12.37 -2.04
N ALA A 101 -7.74 -12.77 -3.24
CA ALA A 101 -8.54 -13.56 -4.18
C ALA A 101 -9.05 -14.86 -3.54
N ARG A 102 -8.19 -15.57 -2.81
CA ARG A 102 -8.59 -16.78 -2.08
C ARG A 102 -9.72 -16.52 -1.09
N HIS A 103 -9.64 -15.45 -0.30
CA HIS A 103 -10.66 -15.12 0.70
C HIS A 103 -11.94 -14.58 0.09
N VAL A 104 -11.86 -13.87 -1.03
CA VAL A 104 -13.03 -13.47 -1.82
C VAL A 104 -13.77 -14.70 -2.35
N GLU A 105 -13.06 -15.69 -2.87
CA GLU A 105 -13.68 -16.94 -3.34
C GLU A 105 -14.29 -17.76 -2.19
N LEU A 106 -13.64 -17.80 -1.02
CA LEU A 106 -14.21 -18.42 0.18
C LEU A 106 -15.50 -17.71 0.62
N TRP A 107 -15.49 -16.38 0.64
CA TRP A 107 -16.66 -15.57 0.95
C TRP A 107 -17.82 -15.84 -0.01
N LYS A 108 -17.58 -15.85 -1.33
CA LYS A 108 -18.62 -16.16 -2.33
C LYS A 108 -19.28 -17.52 -2.12
N LYS A 109 -18.49 -18.52 -1.74
CA LYS A 109 -18.96 -19.90 -1.54
C LYS A 109 -19.70 -20.09 -0.22
N GLN A 110 -19.19 -19.50 0.85
CA GLN A 110 -19.64 -19.83 2.22
C GLN A 110 -20.54 -18.76 2.83
N ARG A 111 -20.45 -17.51 2.34
CA ARG A 111 -21.11 -16.32 2.92
C ARG A 111 -20.88 -16.20 4.43
N ASN A 112 -19.72 -16.68 4.88
CA ASN A 112 -19.34 -16.69 6.29
C ASN A 112 -18.61 -15.39 6.65
N ALA A 113 -19.35 -14.46 7.26
CA ALA A 113 -18.82 -13.16 7.67
C ALA A 113 -17.73 -13.28 8.76
N TRP A 114 -17.78 -14.31 9.61
CA TRP A 114 -16.75 -14.55 10.63
C TRP A 114 -15.39 -14.91 10.02
N THR A 115 -15.38 -15.81 9.02
CA THR A 115 -14.15 -16.17 8.30
C THR A 115 -13.59 -14.97 7.54
N LEU A 116 -14.45 -14.18 6.89
CA LEU A 116 -14.03 -12.98 6.19
C LEU A 116 -13.47 -11.92 7.17
N ARG A 117 -14.11 -11.75 8.33
CA ARG A 117 -13.65 -10.87 9.40
C ARG A 117 -12.26 -11.26 9.90
N ASP A 118 -12.05 -12.54 10.19
CA ASP A 118 -10.75 -13.02 10.66
C ASP A 118 -9.62 -12.68 9.66
N PHE A 119 -9.89 -12.88 8.37
CA PHE A 119 -8.99 -12.48 7.30
C PHE A 119 -8.74 -10.96 7.29
N VAL A 120 -9.80 -10.15 7.27
CA VAL A 120 -9.68 -8.68 7.18
C VAL A 120 -8.92 -8.13 8.37
N GLU A 121 -9.33 -8.47 9.59
CA GLU A 121 -8.79 -7.90 10.83
C GLU A 121 -7.37 -8.38 11.14
N LYS A 122 -7.05 -9.66 10.89
CA LYS A 122 -5.77 -10.24 11.30
C LYS A 122 -4.76 -10.33 10.17
N THR A 123 -5.19 -10.78 9.00
CA THR A 123 -4.27 -11.08 7.90
C THR A 123 -4.03 -9.85 7.04
N PHE A 124 -5.12 -9.25 6.54
CA PHE A 124 -5.03 -8.10 5.63
C PHE A 124 -4.52 -6.85 6.36
N THR A 125 -5.07 -6.51 7.53
CA THR A 125 -4.59 -5.35 8.32
C THR A 125 -3.12 -5.47 8.70
N GLN A 126 -2.68 -6.65 9.15
CA GLN A 126 -1.27 -6.87 9.49
C GLN A 126 -0.37 -6.72 8.26
N TRP A 127 -0.76 -7.31 7.14
CA TRP A 127 -0.03 -7.16 5.88
C TRP A 127 0.07 -5.69 5.48
N LEU A 128 -1.05 -4.95 5.47
CA LEU A 128 -1.10 -3.53 5.09
C LEU A 128 -0.17 -2.69 5.95
N TYR A 129 -0.18 -2.90 7.27
CA TYR A 129 0.72 -2.20 8.19
C TYR A 129 2.19 -2.49 7.91
N THR A 130 2.52 -3.75 7.62
CA THR A 130 3.92 -4.14 7.36
C THR A 130 4.42 -3.67 6.00
N HIS A 131 3.59 -3.80 4.96
CA HIS A 131 3.92 -3.50 3.57
C HIS A 131 4.03 -2.00 3.30
N ARG A 132 3.26 -1.18 4.02
CA ARG A 132 3.35 0.28 3.92
C ARG A 132 4.77 0.83 4.12
N ARG A 133 5.59 0.18 4.94
CA ARG A 133 7.00 0.59 5.16
C ARG A 133 7.88 0.30 3.94
N THR A 134 7.63 -0.82 3.26
CA THR A 134 8.36 -1.16 2.02
C THR A 134 7.91 -0.29 0.85
N ASP A 135 6.63 0.08 0.78
CA ASP A 135 6.11 1.02 -0.23
C ASP A 135 6.75 2.38 -0.08
N MET A 136 6.82 2.88 1.16
CA MET A 136 7.45 4.17 1.45
C MET A 136 8.93 4.20 1.03
N ALA A 137 9.68 3.14 1.30
CA ALA A 137 11.08 3.05 0.90
C ALA A 137 11.25 3.02 -0.62
N ALA A 138 10.40 2.27 -1.33
CA ALA A 138 10.41 2.20 -2.79
C ALA A 138 10.03 3.55 -3.41
N ALA A 139 8.97 4.19 -2.90
CA ALA A 139 8.51 5.50 -3.37
C ALA A 139 9.61 6.57 -3.21
N LEU A 140 10.25 6.64 -2.04
CA LEU A 140 11.37 7.58 -1.79
C LEU A 140 12.53 7.37 -2.78
N PHE A 141 12.89 6.11 -3.04
CA PHE A 141 13.93 5.80 -4.02
C PHE A 141 13.53 6.25 -5.43
N VAL A 142 12.31 5.94 -5.86
CA VAL A 142 11.77 6.35 -7.16
C VAL A 142 11.81 7.87 -7.31
N ALA A 143 11.38 8.63 -6.31
CA ALA A 143 11.45 10.10 -6.36
C ALA A 143 12.88 10.62 -6.45
N TYR A 144 13.78 10.08 -5.63
CA TYR A 144 15.19 10.48 -5.64
C TYR A 144 15.81 10.29 -7.03
N VAL A 145 15.59 9.13 -7.66
CA VAL A 145 16.10 8.86 -9.01
C VAL A 145 15.44 9.76 -10.06
N LYS A 146 14.13 10.02 -9.96
CA LYS A 146 13.42 10.92 -10.88
C LYS A 146 13.95 12.36 -10.78
N GLU A 147 14.18 12.87 -9.57
CA GLU A 147 14.73 14.22 -9.33
C GLU A 147 16.19 14.35 -9.80
N ALA A 148 17.03 13.33 -9.58
CA ALA A 148 18.42 13.34 -10.03
C ALA A 148 18.58 13.33 -11.56
N ASN A 149 17.53 12.93 -12.28
CA ASN A 149 17.51 12.83 -13.75
C ASN A 149 16.76 14.00 -14.43
N THR A 150 16.27 14.99 -13.67
CA THR A 150 15.68 16.25 -14.16
C THR A 150 16.67 17.39 -14.11
#